data_AF-A0A060WQN0-F1
#
_entry.id   AF-A0A060WQN0-F1
#
_cell.length_a   1.000
_cell.length_b   1.000
_cell.length_c   1.000
_cell.angle_alpha   90.00
_cell.angle_beta   90.00
_cell.angle_gamma   90.00
#
_symmetry.space_group_name_H-M   'P 1'
#
loop_
_entity.id
_entity.type
_entity.pdbx_description
1 polymer ?
#
loop_
_entity_poly.entity_id
_entity_poly.type
_entity_poly.pdbx_seq_one_letter_code
_entity_poly.pdbx_strand_id
1 'polypeptide(L)'
;MKMCEIKQQHFLRTHCTENDTCQQTHKAEGEVNAHQFPYRILINKLKNKLPKILRTLYRRYSCSGIRLPLYVKVFFFSQLAAQVLDDLDDEDIGFGLVDEKKGSVVAKKLGLEEADSIYIFTENEIIEYDGELAADTIVEFIYDVLEDPVEIIENDSEVKGFHNIEEDIKLVGYFKSEKSEHYLAYVDAAEEFHPHIKFFATFTPKVAKDLGLKVNEVDFYEPFIDEPIVIPGKPYTEEELVEYIEDHDRPTLRKMEPDNMYEIWEDDIDGEHIIAFAEEDDPDGFEFLEILKEVAEEHNDNPNLSIVWIDPDDFPLLVPYWEKTFGIDLGSPQIGVVDVEDADSVWMEIDNDDDLPSADELEEWIEDVLSDEIDPDDDDDDDDDDDDDDDDDDDDDDDDDDDDDE
;
A
#
# COMPACT_ATOMS: atom_id res chain seq x y z
N MET A 1 2.25 -39.79 21.79
CA MET A 1 2.99 -39.03 20.77
C MET A 1 3.64 -37.86 21.47
N LYS A 2 4.98 -37.82 21.50
CA LYS A 2 5.76 -36.71 22.08
C LYS A 2 6.24 -35.87 20.90
N MET A 3 5.86 -34.60 20.87
CA MET A 3 6.41 -33.62 19.93
C MET A 3 7.88 -33.36 20.25
N CYS A 4 8.68 -33.26 19.20
CA CYS A 4 10.11 -33.05 19.23
C CYS A 4 10.41 -31.58 19.52
N GLU A 5 11.19 -31.29 20.56
CA GLU A 5 11.90 -30.02 20.71
C GLU A 5 12.90 -29.90 19.55
N ILE A 6 12.63 -29.01 18.59
CA ILE A 6 13.62 -28.61 17.59
C ILE A 6 14.30 -27.35 18.14
N LYS A 7 15.58 -27.52 18.48
CA LYS A 7 16.50 -26.49 18.92
C LYS A 7 16.71 -25.46 17.81
N GLN A 8 16.61 -24.18 18.17
CA GLN A 8 17.28 -23.08 17.49
C GLN A 8 18.77 -23.39 17.38
N GLN A 9 19.27 -23.78 16.21
CA GLN A 9 20.67 -23.64 15.81
C GLN A 9 20.90 -24.15 14.37
N HIS A 10 21.53 -23.30 13.57
CA HIS A 10 22.19 -23.54 12.28
C HIS A 10 21.33 -23.58 11.01
N PHE A 11 21.26 -22.43 10.33
CA PHE A 11 21.65 -22.32 8.92
C PHE A 11 22.34 -20.96 8.70
N LEU A 12 23.64 -20.94 8.95
CA LEU A 12 24.61 -20.02 8.36
C LEU A 12 25.66 -20.95 7.78
N ARG A 13 25.73 -21.07 6.46
CA ARG A 13 26.70 -21.95 5.79
C ARG A 13 27.85 -21.12 5.22
N THR A 14 28.64 -20.52 6.11
CA THR A 14 30.00 -20.09 5.77
C THR A 14 30.90 -21.32 5.56
N HIS A 15 31.55 -21.39 4.40
CA HIS A 15 32.59 -22.36 4.07
C HIS A 15 33.67 -22.45 5.15
N CYS A 16 34.00 -23.67 5.61
CA CYS A 16 35.16 -23.94 6.47
C CYS A 16 35.95 -25.13 5.91
N THR A 17 37.23 -24.91 5.60
CA THR A 17 38.19 -25.95 5.22
C THR A 17 38.74 -26.68 6.45
N GLU A 18 39.08 -27.95 6.26
CA GLU A 18 39.40 -28.93 7.31
C GLU A 18 40.64 -28.57 8.14
N ASN A 19 40.51 -28.78 9.46
CA ASN A 19 41.51 -28.64 10.52
C ASN A 19 41.68 -27.22 11.10
N ASP A 20 40.77 -26.83 12.00
CA ASP A 20 41.19 -26.39 13.34
C ASP A 20 40.01 -26.40 14.31
N THR A 21 40.32 -26.72 15.57
CA THR A 21 39.37 -26.91 16.67
C THR A 21 38.52 -25.66 16.95
N CYS A 22 37.20 -25.80 16.84
CA CYS A 22 36.24 -24.75 17.18
C CYS A 22 36.20 -24.52 18.70
N GLN A 23 36.96 -23.52 19.18
CA GLN A 23 36.77 -22.92 20.49
C GLN A 23 35.68 -21.85 20.40
N GLN A 24 34.62 -22.02 21.17
CA GLN A 24 33.59 -21.01 21.41
C GLN A 24 34.25 -19.73 21.92
N THR A 25 34.32 -18.70 21.08
CA THR A 25 34.70 -17.36 21.47
C THR A 25 33.44 -16.52 21.62
N HIS A 26 32.98 -16.37 22.86
CA HIS A 26 32.20 -15.20 23.27
C HIS A 26 33.14 -13.97 23.20
N LYS A 27 33.21 -13.29 22.04
CA LYS A 27 33.72 -11.91 21.90
C LYS A 27 33.61 -11.40 20.46
N ALA A 28 32.79 -10.37 20.28
CA ALA A 28 32.87 -9.23 19.34
C ALA A 28 31.44 -8.64 19.32
N GLU A 29 31.11 -7.40 19.71
CA GLU A 29 31.85 -6.14 19.57
C GLU A 29 32.72 -6.18 18.31
N GLY A 30 32.06 -6.42 17.18
CA GLY A 30 32.61 -6.27 15.84
C GLY A 30 31.72 -5.29 15.10
N GLU A 31 32.32 -4.24 14.56
CA GLU A 31 31.69 -3.30 13.65
C GLU A 31 30.99 -4.08 12.54
N VAL A 32 29.67 -3.98 12.48
CA VAL A 32 28.90 -4.36 11.30
C VAL A 32 29.13 -3.22 10.32
N ASN A 33 30.10 -3.37 9.42
CA ASN A 33 30.26 -2.49 8.28
C ASN A 33 29.21 -2.90 7.25
N ALA A 34 28.30 -1.99 6.90
CA ALA A 34 27.24 -2.22 5.93
C ALA A 34 27.79 -2.59 4.54
N HIS A 35 29.00 -2.14 4.18
CA HIS A 35 29.64 -2.33 2.87
C HIS A 35 30.15 -3.76 2.57
N GLN A 36 29.59 -4.81 3.18
CA GLN A 36 30.13 -6.17 3.04
C GLN A 36 29.18 -7.16 2.35
N PHE A 37 27.93 -6.77 2.09
CA PHE A 37 26.91 -7.52 1.34
C PHE A 37 26.06 -6.50 0.58
N PRO A 38 25.83 -6.65 -0.74
CA PRO A 38 25.11 -5.68 -1.55
C PRO A 38 23.63 -5.58 -1.19
N TYR A 39 23.01 -6.68 -0.74
CA TYR A 39 21.59 -6.71 -0.34
C TYR A 39 21.40 -7.26 1.07
N ARG A 40 20.77 -6.48 1.94
CA ARG A 40 20.46 -6.92 3.30
C ARG A 40 19.05 -6.51 3.72
N ILE A 41 18.24 -7.49 4.09
CA ILE A 41 16.87 -7.27 4.56
C ILE A 41 16.88 -7.37 6.08
N LEU A 42 16.53 -6.30 6.77
CA LEU A 42 16.45 -6.24 8.22
C LEU A 42 15.01 -6.04 8.66
N ILE A 43 14.47 -7.05 9.32
CA ILE A 43 13.15 -6.96 9.92
C ILE A 43 13.30 -6.41 11.34
N ASN A 44 12.83 -5.19 11.56
CA ASN A 44 12.73 -4.58 12.87
C ASN A 44 11.51 -5.18 13.59
N LYS A 45 11.51 -5.27 14.92
CA LYS A 45 10.62 -6.21 15.63
C LYS A 45 9.94 -5.60 16.86
N LEU A 46 8.62 -5.81 17.02
CA LEU A 46 7.65 -5.00 17.78
C LEU A 46 7.79 -4.96 19.31
N LYS A 47 7.24 -3.84 19.79
CA LYS A 47 6.40 -3.70 20.99
C LYS A 47 4.96 -3.29 20.58
N ASN A 48 4.06 -4.27 20.46
CA ASN A 48 2.58 -4.12 20.47
C ASN A 48 2.00 -2.68 20.48
N LYS A 49 1.81 -2.03 19.33
CA LYS A 49 0.90 -0.87 19.14
C LYS A 49 0.48 -0.70 17.66
N LEU A 50 -0.24 -1.67 17.10
CA LEU A 50 -1.04 -1.45 15.88
C LEU A 50 -2.41 -0.83 16.23
N PRO A 51 -2.99 0.03 15.37
CA PRO A 51 -4.41 0.44 15.36
C PRO A 51 -5.38 -0.75 15.43
N LYS A 52 -6.64 -0.53 15.83
CA LYS A 52 -7.60 -1.63 16.06
C LYS A 52 -7.96 -2.39 14.78
N ILE A 53 -8.09 -1.69 13.65
CA ILE A 53 -8.33 -2.26 12.31
C ILE A 53 -7.18 -3.18 11.92
N LEU A 54 -5.95 -2.67 11.92
CA LEU A 54 -4.74 -3.42 11.62
C LEU A 54 -4.55 -4.61 12.59
N ARG A 55 -4.91 -4.47 13.88
CA ARG A 55 -4.91 -5.59 14.84
C ARG A 55 -5.88 -6.71 14.49
N THR A 56 -6.97 -6.42 13.80
CA THR A 56 -8.02 -7.40 13.47
C THR A 56 -7.63 -8.19 12.24
N LEU A 57 -7.07 -7.52 11.22
CA LEU A 57 -6.39 -8.12 10.07
C LEU A 57 -5.25 -9.05 10.54
N TYR A 58 -4.34 -8.54 11.38
CA TYR A 58 -3.20 -9.30 11.91
C TYR A 58 -3.60 -10.52 12.78
N ARG A 59 -4.75 -10.46 13.46
CA ARG A 59 -5.22 -11.52 14.38
C ARG A 59 -5.85 -12.72 13.68
N ARG A 60 -6.34 -12.58 12.45
CA ARG A 60 -7.13 -13.63 11.79
C ARG A 60 -6.32 -14.60 10.92
N TYR A 61 -5.03 -14.35 10.69
CA TYR A 61 -4.04 -15.33 10.20
C TYR A 61 -3.75 -16.48 11.21
N SER A 62 -4.77 -16.97 11.91
CA SER A 62 -4.74 -18.11 12.83
C SER A 62 -5.79 -19.13 12.39
N CYS A 63 -5.75 -19.54 11.13
CA CYS A 63 -6.40 -20.79 10.74
C CYS A 63 -5.69 -21.94 11.50
N SER A 64 -6.50 -22.72 12.24
CA SER A 64 -6.12 -23.89 13.06
C SER A 64 -5.62 -23.67 14.51
N GLY A 65 -6.26 -22.81 15.30
CA GLY A 65 -6.33 -23.00 16.77
C GLY A 65 -5.01 -23.04 17.57
N ILE A 66 -3.87 -22.71 16.95
CA ILE A 66 -2.56 -22.58 17.56
C ILE A 66 -2.16 -21.12 17.41
N ARG A 67 -2.31 -20.37 18.51
CA ARG A 67 -1.90 -18.97 18.60
C ARG A 67 -0.37 -18.92 18.62
N LEU A 68 0.28 -18.94 17.45
CA LEU A 68 1.72 -18.75 17.34
C LEU A 68 2.05 -17.28 17.68
N PRO A 69 3.08 -17.01 18.49
CA PRO A 69 3.51 -15.64 18.76
C PRO A 69 3.99 -15.00 17.46
N LEU A 70 3.75 -13.70 17.31
CA LEU A 70 4.09 -12.88 16.14
C LEU A 70 5.50 -13.14 15.58
N TYR A 71 6.49 -13.24 16.46
CA TYR A 71 7.86 -13.61 16.07
C TYR A 71 7.95 -14.92 15.28
N VAL A 72 7.17 -15.93 15.64
CA VAL A 72 7.20 -17.22 14.94
C VAL A 72 6.59 -17.07 13.54
N LYS A 73 5.59 -16.21 13.35
CA LYS A 73 5.04 -15.91 12.02
C LYS A 73 6.05 -15.16 11.15
N VAL A 74 6.63 -14.08 11.68
CA VAL A 74 7.72 -13.33 11.02
C VAL A 74 8.86 -14.25 10.63
N PHE A 75 9.29 -15.10 11.56
CA PHE A 75 10.34 -16.07 11.28
C PHE A 75 10.00 -17.05 10.15
N PHE A 76 8.74 -17.43 9.96
CA PHE A 76 8.35 -18.42 8.95
C PHE A 76 8.28 -17.84 7.53
N PHE A 77 7.63 -16.69 7.33
CA PHE A 77 7.54 -16.11 5.97
C PHE A 77 8.92 -15.66 5.48
N SER A 78 9.72 -15.00 6.34
CA SER A 78 11.06 -14.55 5.94
C SER A 78 12.01 -15.71 5.70
N GLN A 79 11.83 -16.84 6.40
CA GLN A 79 12.60 -18.05 6.11
C GLN A 79 12.23 -18.67 4.75
N LEU A 80 10.97 -18.59 4.36
CA LEU A 80 10.53 -19.07 3.05
C LEU A 80 11.06 -18.15 1.94
N ALA A 81 10.90 -16.84 2.08
CA ALA A 81 11.46 -15.84 1.15
C ALA A 81 12.98 -16.02 1.00
N ALA A 82 13.71 -16.12 2.11
CA ALA A 82 15.15 -16.39 2.09
C ALA A 82 15.51 -17.69 1.37
N GLN A 83 14.68 -18.74 1.47
CA GLN A 83 14.96 -19.99 0.79
C GLN A 83 14.77 -19.88 -0.73
N VAL A 84 13.76 -19.12 -1.18
CA VAL A 84 13.52 -18.89 -2.61
C VAL A 84 14.64 -18.02 -3.19
N LEU A 85 15.03 -16.97 -2.48
CA LEU A 85 16.06 -16.02 -2.93
C LEU A 85 17.49 -16.60 -2.85
N ASP A 86 17.77 -17.60 -1.99
CA ASP A 86 19.07 -18.32 -1.95
C ASP A 86 19.34 -19.12 -3.23
N ASP A 87 18.31 -19.40 -4.05
CA ASP A 87 18.47 -20.06 -5.35
C ASP A 87 18.93 -19.07 -6.46
N LEU A 88 18.99 -17.76 -6.19
CA LEU A 88 19.58 -16.76 -7.09
C LEU A 88 21.11 -16.77 -6.98
N ASP A 89 21.76 -17.66 -7.73
CA ASP A 89 23.22 -17.90 -7.67
C ASP A 89 24.09 -16.64 -7.91
N ASP A 90 23.55 -15.60 -8.56
CA ASP A 90 24.27 -14.37 -8.93
C ASP A 90 24.06 -13.22 -7.92
N GLU A 91 23.12 -13.35 -6.98
CA GLU A 91 22.78 -12.30 -6.01
C GLU A 91 23.15 -12.69 -4.56
N ASP A 92 23.64 -11.73 -3.78
CA ASP A 92 24.05 -11.95 -2.38
C ASP A 92 23.06 -11.30 -1.41
N ILE A 93 21.90 -11.96 -1.25
CA ILE A 93 20.75 -11.48 -0.48
C ILE A 93 20.76 -12.06 0.93
N GLY A 94 20.87 -11.19 1.93
CA GLY A 94 20.92 -11.59 3.34
C GLY A 94 19.70 -11.16 4.15
N PHE A 95 19.00 -12.11 4.79
CA PHE A 95 17.94 -11.79 5.76
C PHE A 95 18.48 -11.70 7.20
N GLY A 96 18.06 -10.69 7.94
CA GLY A 96 18.42 -10.44 9.33
C GLY A 96 17.25 -9.94 10.17
N LEU A 97 17.33 -10.18 11.47
CA LEU A 97 16.34 -9.71 12.43
C LEU A 97 17.00 -8.76 13.43
N VAL A 98 16.44 -7.57 13.61
CA VAL A 98 16.89 -6.61 14.62
C VAL A 98 15.83 -6.49 15.71
N ASP A 99 16.20 -6.85 16.94
CA ASP A 99 15.32 -6.70 18.09
C ASP A 99 15.39 -5.25 18.58
N GLU A 100 14.28 -4.51 18.56
CA GLU A 100 14.20 -3.09 18.97
C GLU A 100 14.92 -2.82 20.32
N LYS A 101 14.81 -3.74 21.30
CA LYS A 101 15.35 -3.54 22.65
C LYS A 101 16.81 -3.92 22.75
N LYS A 102 17.17 -5.11 22.26
CA LYS A 102 18.53 -5.67 22.37
C LYS A 102 19.46 -5.12 21.29
N GLY A 103 18.89 -4.76 20.16
CA GLY A 103 19.53 -4.23 18.96
C GLY A 103 19.39 -2.72 18.80
N SER A 104 18.88 -1.98 19.79
CA SER A 104 18.70 -0.52 19.72
C SER A 104 19.91 0.28 19.19
N VAL A 105 21.14 -0.15 19.50
CA VAL A 105 22.35 0.48 18.97
C VAL A 105 22.54 0.20 17.47
N VAL A 106 22.18 -1.00 17.01
CA VAL A 106 22.21 -1.38 15.59
C VAL A 106 21.09 -0.68 14.84
N ALA A 107 19.86 -0.72 15.36
CA ALA A 107 18.70 -0.02 14.79
C ALA A 107 19.01 1.46 14.57
N LYS A 108 19.45 2.16 15.63
CA LYS A 108 19.83 3.58 15.54
C LYS A 108 20.98 3.87 14.57
N LYS A 109 21.91 2.93 14.38
CA LYS A 109 23.03 3.10 13.44
C LYS A 109 22.62 2.92 11.99
N LEU A 110 21.56 2.14 11.77
CA LEU A 110 21.07 1.77 10.45
C LEU A 110 19.81 2.56 10.06
N GLY A 111 19.37 3.52 10.89
CA GLY A 111 18.17 4.31 10.60
C GLY A 111 16.86 3.54 10.76
N LEU A 112 16.83 2.41 11.49
CA LEU A 112 15.58 1.67 11.69
C LEU A 112 14.73 2.37 12.75
N GLU A 113 13.75 3.16 12.32
CA GLU A 113 12.95 4.01 13.20
C GLU A 113 11.65 3.32 13.61
N GLU A 114 11.00 2.64 12.67
CA GLU A 114 9.73 1.99 12.87
C GLU A 114 9.89 0.51 13.29
N ALA A 115 9.02 0.07 14.20
CA ALA A 115 9.05 -1.27 14.75
C ALA A 115 8.01 -2.16 14.06
N ASP A 116 8.43 -3.37 13.67
CA ASP A 116 7.70 -4.32 12.78
C ASP A 116 7.77 -4.04 11.28
N SER A 117 8.49 -3.01 10.88
CA SER A 117 8.77 -2.73 9.48
C SER A 117 9.95 -3.55 8.95
N ILE A 118 9.96 -3.78 7.64
CA ILE A 118 11.03 -4.44 6.91
C ILE A 118 11.85 -3.36 6.23
N TYR A 119 13.15 -3.31 6.50
CA TYR A 119 14.06 -2.39 5.84
C TYR A 119 14.96 -3.17 4.88
N ILE A 120 15.00 -2.75 3.63
CA ILE A 120 15.79 -3.35 2.57
C ILE A 120 16.94 -2.40 2.26
N PHE A 121 18.15 -2.90 2.46
CA PHE A 121 19.39 -2.19 2.15
C PHE A 121 19.87 -2.69 0.80
N THR A 122 19.96 -1.81 -0.17
CA THR A 122 20.48 -2.01 -1.53
C THR A 122 21.54 -0.94 -1.76
N GLU A 123 22.66 -1.27 -2.41
CA GLU A 123 23.80 -0.37 -2.69
C GLU A 123 24.00 0.81 -1.71
N ASN A 124 23.37 1.96 -1.97
CA ASN A 124 23.38 3.15 -1.12
C ASN A 124 22.02 3.52 -0.50
N GLU A 125 20.95 2.82 -0.87
CA GLU A 125 19.58 3.13 -0.49
C GLU A 125 19.03 2.24 0.63
N ILE A 126 18.07 2.81 1.36
CA ILE A 126 17.32 2.14 2.42
C ILE A 126 15.85 2.27 2.08
N ILE A 127 15.26 1.18 1.62
CA ILE A 127 13.84 1.10 1.28
C ILE A 127 13.10 0.57 2.51
N GLU A 128 12.07 1.28 2.93
CA GLU A 128 11.11 0.82 3.95
C GLU A 128 9.97 0.10 3.23
N TYR A 129 9.85 -1.21 3.45
CA TYR A 129 8.77 -2.00 2.88
C TYR A 129 7.55 -1.91 3.79
N ASP A 130 6.47 -1.38 3.22
CA ASP A 130 5.19 -1.15 3.90
C ASP A 130 4.02 -1.85 3.19
N GLY A 131 4.27 -3.11 2.84
CA GLY A 131 3.28 -4.01 2.25
C GLY A 131 2.90 -5.20 3.14
N GLU A 132 2.09 -6.10 2.60
CA GLU A 132 1.66 -7.33 3.23
C GLU A 132 2.87 -8.17 3.64
N LEU A 133 2.84 -8.66 4.88
CA LEU A 133 3.87 -9.53 5.43
C LEU A 133 3.66 -11.00 5.01
N ALA A 134 3.70 -11.23 3.69
CA ALA A 134 3.58 -12.52 3.02
C ALA A 134 4.87 -12.88 2.27
N ALA A 135 5.11 -14.18 2.05
CA ALA A 135 6.41 -14.63 1.55
C ALA A 135 6.56 -14.44 0.03
N ASP A 136 5.48 -14.64 -0.70
CA ASP A 136 5.29 -14.35 -2.12
C ASP A 136 5.46 -12.86 -2.39
N THR A 137 4.65 -12.00 -1.77
CA THR A 137 4.72 -10.53 -1.95
C THR A 137 6.12 -9.97 -1.68
N ILE A 138 6.75 -10.38 -0.57
CA ILE A 138 8.13 -9.95 -0.27
C ILE A 138 9.14 -10.47 -1.31
N VAL A 139 8.96 -11.68 -1.83
CA VAL A 139 9.87 -12.21 -2.85
C VAL A 139 9.71 -11.43 -4.16
N GLU A 140 8.47 -11.12 -4.55
CA GLU A 140 8.15 -10.30 -5.72
C GLU A 140 8.73 -8.90 -5.59
N PHE A 141 8.46 -8.20 -4.47
CA PHE A 141 9.04 -6.90 -4.18
C PHE A 141 10.58 -6.92 -4.23
N ILE A 142 11.22 -7.97 -3.69
CA ILE A 142 12.67 -8.08 -3.76
C ILE A 142 13.16 -8.34 -5.19
N TYR A 143 12.40 -9.03 -6.05
CA TYR A 143 12.78 -9.12 -7.46
C TYR A 143 12.77 -7.74 -8.10
N ASP A 144 11.77 -6.92 -7.83
CA ASP A 144 11.70 -5.55 -8.36
C ASP A 144 12.85 -4.69 -7.85
N VAL A 145 13.20 -4.78 -6.56
CA VAL A 145 14.38 -4.10 -5.98
C VAL A 145 15.69 -4.50 -6.68
N LEU A 146 15.80 -5.72 -7.19
CA LEU A 146 17.00 -6.21 -7.89
C LEU A 146 17.08 -5.77 -9.35
N GLU A 147 15.98 -5.27 -9.93
CA GLU A 147 15.98 -4.74 -11.30
C GLU A 147 16.67 -3.37 -11.35
N ASP A 148 17.09 -2.97 -12.55
CA ASP A 148 17.68 -1.64 -12.75
C ASP A 148 16.60 -0.57 -12.51
N PRO A 149 16.90 0.54 -11.80
CA PRO A 149 15.90 1.56 -11.46
C PRO A 149 15.36 2.31 -12.69
N VAL A 150 16.03 2.19 -13.86
CA VAL A 150 15.57 2.80 -15.12
C VAL A 150 15.57 1.79 -16.26
N GLU A 151 14.38 1.50 -16.79
CA GLU A 151 14.19 0.63 -17.95
C GLU A 151 14.40 1.36 -19.29
N ILE A 152 15.14 0.75 -20.22
CA ILE A 152 15.43 1.36 -21.53
C ILE A 152 14.46 0.89 -22.62
N ILE A 153 13.71 1.83 -23.21
CA ILE A 153 12.82 1.60 -24.35
C ILE A 153 13.57 1.82 -25.68
N GLU A 154 13.77 0.76 -26.44
CA GLU A 154 14.50 0.75 -27.71
C GLU A 154 13.60 0.58 -28.95
N ASN A 155 12.40 0.02 -28.81
CA ASN A 155 11.56 -0.33 -29.96
C ASN A 155 10.04 -0.18 -29.75
N ASP A 156 9.29 -0.21 -30.87
CA ASP A 156 7.84 0.02 -30.90
C ASP A 156 7.02 -1.02 -30.11
N SER A 157 7.57 -2.19 -29.80
CA SER A 157 6.88 -3.18 -28.95
C SER A 157 7.01 -2.81 -27.48
N GLU A 158 8.19 -2.34 -27.05
CA GLU A 158 8.41 -1.84 -25.69
C GLU A 158 7.63 -0.55 -25.42
N VAL A 159 7.47 0.32 -26.43
CA VAL A 159 6.55 1.48 -26.33
C VAL A 159 5.12 1.05 -26.00
N LYS A 160 4.65 -0.07 -26.58
CA LYS A 160 3.32 -0.60 -26.23
C LYS A 160 3.29 -1.18 -24.83
N GLY A 161 4.36 -1.87 -24.42
CA GLY A 161 4.50 -2.36 -23.04
C GLY A 161 4.39 -1.21 -22.05
N PHE A 162 5.12 -0.12 -22.29
CA PHE A 162 5.06 1.10 -21.50
C PHE A 162 3.64 1.68 -21.39
N HIS A 163 2.90 1.77 -22.50
CA HIS A 163 1.53 2.28 -22.46
C HIS A 163 0.52 1.36 -21.78
N ASN A 164 0.80 0.05 -21.68
CA ASN A 164 -0.09 -0.91 -21.02
C ASN A 164 0.02 -0.91 -19.49
N ILE A 165 1.02 -0.23 -18.91
CA ILE A 165 1.17 -0.09 -17.45
C ILE A 165 0.25 1.05 -17.02
N GLU A 166 -0.97 0.76 -16.58
CA GLU A 166 -1.95 1.80 -16.21
C GLU A 166 -1.97 2.08 -14.71
N GLU A 167 -1.57 1.12 -13.87
CA GLU A 167 -1.82 1.16 -12.42
C GLU A 167 -0.72 1.88 -11.63
N ASP A 168 0.50 1.95 -12.19
CA ASP A 168 1.67 2.55 -11.55
C ASP A 168 1.92 3.99 -12.02
N ILE A 169 2.41 4.82 -11.10
CA ILE A 169 3.08 6.07 -11.49
C ILE A 169 4.30 5.69 -12.34
N LYS A 170 4.41 6.30 -13.52
CA LYS A 170 5.55 6.04 -14.41
C LYS A 170 6.08 7.31 -15.07
N LEU A 171 7.40 7.36 -15.24
CA LEU A 171 8.08 8.46 -15.90
C LEU A 171 8.80 7.98 -17.15
N VAL A 172 8.88 8.80 -18.19
CA VAL A 172 9.71 8.49 -19.36
C VAL A 172 10.51 9.69 -19.85
N GLY A 173 11.83 9.50 -19.91
CA GLY A 173 12.78 10.53 -20.35
C GLY A 173 13.43 10.24 -21.70
N TYR A 174 13.60 11.26 -22.55
CA TYR A 174 14.41 11.14 -23.77
C TYR A 174 15.77 11.81 -23.61
N PHE A 175 16.84 11.00 -23.60
CA PHE A 175 18.21 11.50 -23.44
C PHE A 175 19.10 11.18 -24.64
N LYS A 176 20.26 11.84 -24.73
CA LYS A 176 21.19 11.63 -25.86
C LYS A 176 21.91 10.27 -25.81
N SER A 177 22.18 9.78 -24.61
CA SER A 177 22.92 8.54 -24.32
C SER A 177 22.97 8.33 -22.81
N GLU A 178 23.27 7.10 -22.38
CA GLU A 178 23.60 6.71 -20.99
C GLU A 178 24.69 7.57 -20.31
N LYS A 179 25.54 8.25 -21.10
CA LYS A 179 26.63 9.10 -20.60
C LYS A 179 26.27 10.58 -20.47
N SER A 180 25.01 10.92 -20.73
CA SER A 180 24.50 12.28 -20.62
C SER A 180 24.39 12.66 -19.15
N GLU A 181 24.89 13.85 -18.77
CA GLU A 181 24.73 14.36 -17.40
C GLU A 181 23.26 14.37 -16.95
N HIS A 182 22.33 14.68 -17.86
CA HIS A 182 20.89 14.67 -17.56
C HIS A 182 20.28 13.27 -17.40
N TYR A 183 20.89 12.25 -18.01
CA TYR A 183 20.43 10.88 -17.80
C TYR A 183 20.93 10.36 -16.46
N LEU A 184 22.17 10.71 -16.08
CA LEU A 184 22.72 10.33 -14.77
C LEU A 184 21.89 10.95 -13.64
N ALA A 185 21.55 12.25 -13.71
CA ALA A 185 20.67 12.88 -12.73
C ALA A 185 19.24 12.28 -12.70
N TYR A 186 18.78 11.70 -13.81
CA TYR A 186 17.51 11.00 -13.89
C TYR A 186 17.57 9.61 -13.25
N VAL A 187 18.70 8.91 -13.39
CA VAL A 187 18.96 7.64 -12.70
C VAL A 187 19.12 7.88 -11.20
N ASP A 188 19.87 8.90 -10.79
CA ASP A 188 20.04 9.27 -9.39
C ASP A 188 18.66 9.55 -8.74
N ALA A 189 17.76 10.25 -9.44
CA ALA A 189 16.38 10.45 -8.96
C ALA A 189 15.53 9.16 -8.96
N ALA A 190 15.74 8.25 -9.91
CA ALA A 190 15.01 6.97 -9.96
C ALA A 190 15.38 6.05 -8.79
N GLU A 191 16.63 6.09 -8.33
CA GLU A 191 17.10 5.30 -7.17
C GLU A 191 16.34 5.67 -5.88
N GLU A 192 15.90 6.92 -5.72
CA GLU A 192 15.15 7.40 -4.55
C GLU A 192 13.71 6.82 -4.47
N PHE A 193 13.10 6.47 -5.61
CA PHE A 193 11.72 5.95 -5.66
C PHE A 193 11.63 4.46 -6.05
N HIS A 194 12.78 3.79 -6.24
CA HIS A 194 12.81 2.40 -6.65
C HIS A 194 12.39 1.47 -5.50
N PRO A 195 11.48 0.49 -5.69
CA PRO A 195 10.83 0.09 -6.94
C PRO A 195 9.39 0.60 -7.14
N HIS A 196 8.92 1.50 -6.27
CA HIS A 196 7.54 1.96 -6.19
C HIS A 196 7.10 2.77 -7.42
N ILE A 197 7.99 3.60 -7.98
CA ILE A 197 7.71 4.39 -9.18
C ILE A 197 8.54 3.89 -10.35
N LYS A 198 7.90 3.65 -11.51
CA LYS A 198 8.56 3.04 -12.68
C LYS A 198 9.21 4.11 -13.55
N PHE A 199 10.55 4.08 -13.66
CA PHE A 199 11.28 5.01 -14.53
C PHE A 199 11.68 4.34 -15.84
N PHE A 200 11.35 5.00 -16.95
CA PHE A 200 11.75 4.60 -18.28
C PHE A 200 12.63 5.65 -18.93
N ALA A 201 13.48 5.23 -19.86
CA ALA A 201 14.26 6.12 -20.68
C ALA A 201 14.40 5.62 -22.11
N THR A 202 14.59 6.53 -23.05
CA THR A 202 15.02 6.18 -24.40
C THR A 202 16.19 7.02 -24.86
N PHE A 203 17.05 6.43 -25.68
CA PHE A 203 18.10 7.14 -26.43
C PHE A 203 17.81 7.17 -27.93
N THR A 204 16.68 6.61 -28.35
CA THR A 204 16.36 6.39 -29.76
C THR A 204 15.44 7.49 -30.27
N PRO A 205 15.87 8.34 -31.23
CA PRO A 205 15.04 9.45 -31.73
C PRO A 205 13.71 9.04 -32.36
N LYS A 206 13.60 7.78 -32.82
CA LYS A 206 12.35 7.23 -33.34
C LYS A 206 11.37 6.95 -32.19
N VAL A 207 11.80 6.22 -31.16
CA VAL A 207 11.01 5.91 -29.96
C VAL A 207 10.57 7.19 -29.27
N ALA A 208 11.50 8.14 -29.06
CA ALA A 208 11.16 9.45 -28.49
C ALA A 208 10.08 10.20 -29.28
N LYS A 209 10.09 10.08 -30.62
CA LYS A 209 9.05 10.69 -31.44
C LYS A 209 7.70 9.97 -31.29
N ASP A 210 7.71 8.65 -31.15
CA ASP A 210 6.51 7.85 -30.96
C ASP A 210 5.88 8.12 -29.56
N LEU A 211 6.72 8.41 -28.56
CA LEU A 211 6.33 8.88 -27.21
C LEU A 211 6.07 10.39 -27.11
N GLY A 212 6.22 11.18 -28.18
CA GLY A 212 6.02 12.65 -28.12
C GLY A 212 7.14 13.49 -27.50
N LEU A 213 8.20 12.87 -26.98
CA LEU A 213 9.28 13.49 -26.23
C LEU A 213 10.29 14.32 -27.07
N LYS A 214 10.75 15.43 -26.48
CA LYS A 214 11.92 16.20 -26.94
C LYS A 214 13.18 15.83 -26.15
N VAL A 215 14.36 16.19 -26.67
CA VAL A 215 15.63 15.91 -25.98
C VAL A 215 15.64 16.56 -24.58
N ASN A 216 16.00 15.77 -23.58
CA ASN A 216 15.96 16.07 -22.15
C ASN A 216 14.56 16.44 -21.62
N GLU A 217 13.49 16.04 -22.31
CA GLU A 217 12.12 16.07 -21.78
C GLU A 217 11.91 14.81 -20.95
N VAL A 218 11.22 14.97 -19.82
CA VAL A 218 10.70 13.89 -18.98
C VAL A 218 9.21 14.14 -18.85
N ASP A 219 8.44 13.12 -19.17
CA ASP A 219 6.99 13.10 -19.05
C ASP A 219 6.64 12.23 -17.84
N PHE A 220 5.75 12.74 -16.98
CA PHE A 220 5.19 12.07 -15.81
C PHE A 220 3.79 11.59 -16.16
N TYR A 221 3.51 10.32 -15.90
CA TYR A 221 2.20 9.71 -16.07
C TYR A 221 1.66 9.33 -14.70
N GLU A 222 0.52 9.92 -14.36
CA GLU A 222 -0.29 9.51 -13.24
C GLU A 222 -1.03 8.19 -13.58
N PRO A 223 -1.23 7.27 -12.63
CA PRO A 223 -2.04 6.08 -12.81
C PRO A 223 -3.39 6.38 -13.45
N PHE A 224 -3.78 5.53 -14.39
CA PHE A 224 -5.04 5.57 -15.12
C PHE A 224 -5.27 6.84 -15.98
N ILE A 225 -4.30 7.74 -16.05
CA ILE A 225 -4.35 8.95 -16.88
C ILE A 225 -3.51 8.77 -18.16
N ASP A 226 -4.17 8.85 -19.32
CA ASP A 226 -3.53 8.63 -20.62
C ASP A 226 -2.56 9.76 -21.03
N GLU A 227 -2.90 11.01 -20.71
CA GLU A 227 -2.13 12.19 -21.11
C GLU A 227 -1.07 12.54 -20.04
N PRO A 228 0.22 12.59 -20.39
CA PRO A 228 1.26 12.90 -19.43
C PRO A 228 1.35 14.38 -19.09
N ILE A 229 1.94 14.66 -17.93
CA ILE A 229 2.40 15.98 -17.55
C ILE A 229 3.89 16.10 -17.86
N VAL A 230 4.24 17.05 -18.74
CA VAL A 230 5.65 17.35 -19.03
C VAL A 230 6.25 18.10 -17.85
N ILE A 231 7.24 17.51 -17.18
CA ILE A 231 7.89 18.15 -16.02
C ILE A 231 8.48 19.51 -16.45
N PRO A 232 8.14 20.62 -15.77
CA PRO A 232 8.60 21.95 -16.16
C PRO A 232 10.09 22.17 -15.84
N GLY A 233 10.74 23.09 -16.53
CA GLY A 233 12.05 23.61 -16.10
C GLY A 233 13.30 22.97 -16.70
N LYS A 234 13.19 22.01 -17.63
CA LYS A 234 14.36 21.31 -18.21
C LYS A 234 15.52 22.19 -18.68
N PRO A 235 16.78 21.69 -18.60
CA PRO A 235 17.18 20.38 -18.07
C PRO A 235 17.10 20.32 -16.55
N TYR A 236 16.74 19.14 -16.04
CA TYR A 236 16.52 18.90 -14.61
C TYR A 236 17.80 18.50 -13.88
N THR A 237 17.84 18.84 -12.59
CA THR A 237 18.68 18.22 -11.57
C THR A 237 17.95 17.05 -10.91
N GLU A 238 18.67 16.24 -10.14
CA GLU A 238 18.09 15.16 -9.32
C GLU A 238 17.04 15.74 -8.36
N GLU A 239 17.40 16.81 -7.64
CA GLU A 239 16.53 17.41 -6.64
C GLU A 239 15.25 18.00 -7.25
N GLU A 240 15.32 18.56 -8.46
CA GLU A 240 14.13 19.08 -9.17
C GLU A 240 13.19 17.96 -9.64
N LEU A 241 13.70 16.75 -9.90
CA LEU A 241 12.87 15.61 -10.26
C LEU A 241 12.22 15.01 -9.01
N VAL A 242 13.00 14.82 -7.94
CA VAL A 242 12.50 14.31 -6.66
C VAL A 242 11.41 15.22 -6.10
N GLU A 243 11.66 16.54 -6.00
CA GLU A 243 10.66 17.50 -5.50
C GLU A 243 9.38 17.48 -6.35
N TYR A 244 9.50 17.32 -7.67
CA TYR A 244 8.32 17.24 -8.53
C TYR A 244 7.52 15.95 -8.28
N ILE A 245 8.19 14.81 -8.12
CA ILE A 245 7.53 13.52 -7.93
C ILE A 245 6.87 13.48 -6.55
N GLU A 246 7.55 13.92 -5.48
CA GLU A 246 6.97 14.04 -4.13
C GLU A 246 5.76 14.99 -4.10
N ASP A 247 5.75 16.06 -4.91
CA ASP A 247 4.59 16.96 -5.00
C ASP A 247 3.39 16.33 -5.74
N HIS A 248 3.56 15.19 -6.42
CA HIS A 248 2.55 14.52 -7.25
C HIS A 248 2.49 13.00 -6.99
N ASP A 249 2.96 12.52 -5.83
CA ASP A 249 3.06 11.10 -5.47
C ASP A 249 1.74 10.51 -4.96
N ARG A 250 0.69 11.33 -4.85
CA ARG A 250 -0.68 10.93 -4.54
C ARG A 250 -1.60 11.07 -5.77
N PRO A 251 -1.86 9.97 -6.50
CA PRO A 251 -2.79 9.96 -7.63
C PRO A 251 -4.24 10.18 -7.22
N THR A 252 -5.04 10.66 -8.16
CA THR A 252 -6.50 10.78 -8.04
C THR A 252 -7.18 9.42 -7.99
N LEU A 253 -6.69 8.43 -8.73
CA LEU A 253 -7.10 7.03 -8.61
C LEU A 253 -5.86 6.17 -8.40
N ARG A 254 -5.81 5.42 -7.30
CA ARG A 254 -4.68 4.56 -6.94
C ARG A 254 -5.15 3.15 -6.63
N LYS A 255 -4.47 2.15 -7.17
CA LYS A 255 -4.76 0.75 -6.88
C LYS A 255 -4.05 0.34 -5.59
N MET A 256 -4.78 -0.30 -4.68
CA MET A 256 -4.18 -0.98 -3.55
C MET A 256 -3.69 -2.35 -3.98
N GLU A 257 -2.40 -2.58 -3.79
CA GLU A 257 -1.73 -3.85 -4.09
C GLU A 257 -1.13 -4.45 -2.81
N PRO A 258 -0.87 -5.77 -2.79
CA PRO A 258 -0.32 -6.40 -1.61
C PRO A 258 0.98 -5.77 -1.11
N ASP A 259 1.85 -5.24 -1.96
CA ASP A 259 3.15 -4.69 -1.59
C ASP A 259 3.15 -3.21 -1.16
N ASN A 260 2.06 -2.47 -1.41
CA ASN A 260 1.90 -1.07 -1.02
C ASN A 260 0.71 -0.82 -0.05
N MET A 261 0.04 -1.89 0.41
CA MET A 261 -1.25 -1.77 1.11
C MET A 261 -1.23 -0.90 2.38
N TYR A 262 -0.12 -0.88 3.14
CA TYR A 262 -0.05 -0.07 4.36
C TYR A 262 0.35 1.36 4.04
N GLU A 263 1.26 1.57 3.08
CA GLU A 263 1.61 2.87 2.54
C GLU A 263 0.35 3.64 2.09
N ILE A 264 -0.49 3.02 1.27
CA ILE A 264 -1.74 3.63 0.79
C ILE A 264 -2.72 3.88 1.94
N TRP A 265 -2.84 2.94 2.88
CA TRP A 265 -3.81 3.07 3.98
C TRP A 265 -3.41 4.14 5.00
N GLU A 266 -2.11 4.35 5.23
CA GLU A 266 -1.59 5.37 6.14
C GLU A 266 -1.55 6.78 5.51
N ASP A 267 -1.68 6.87 4.19
CA ASP A 267 -1.74 8.12 3.43
C ASP A 267 -3.19 8.63 3.26
N ASP A 268 -3.88 8.88 4.37
CA ASP A 268 -5.26 9.39 4.40
C ASP A 268 -5.39 10.88 4.04
N ILE A 269 -6.60 11.29 3.68
CA ILE A 269 -6.99 12.70 3.51
C ILE A 269 -7.90 13.06 4.67
N ASP A 270 -7.40 13.90 5.57
CA ASP A 270 -8.14 14.41 6.73
C ASP A 270 -8.77 13.33 7.65
N GLY A 271 -8.21 12.12 7.69
CA GLY A 271 -8.71 10.99 8.50
C GLY A 271 -9.48 9.94 7.71
N GLU A 272 -9.67 10.14 6.40
CA GLU A 272 -10.60 9.33 5.61
C GLU A 272 -9.99 8.82 4.29
N HIS A 273 -10.59 7.76 3.76
CA HIS A 273 -10.35 7.28 2.40
C HIS A 273 -11.67 7.12 1.65
N ILE A 274 -11.70 7.59 0.39
CA ILE A 274 -12.71 7.14 -0.58
C ILE A 274 -12.22 5.81 -1.15
N ILE A 275 -12.97 4.74 -0.92
CA ILE A 275 -12.62 3.37 -1.32
C ILE A 275 -13.62 2.88 -2.35
N ALA A 276 -13.10 2.36 -3.47
CA ALA A 276 -13.87 1.66 -4.47
C ALA A 276 -13.47 0.18 -4.53
N PHE A 277 -14.43 -0.74 -4.39
CA PHE A 277 -14.22 -2.16 -4.63
C PHE A 277 -14.75 -2.54 -6.01
N ALA A 278 -13.89 -3.14 -6.84
CA ALA A 278 -14.28 -3.67 -8.15
C ALA A 278 -13.32 -4.79 -8.57
N GLU A 279 -13.87 -5.94 -8.97
CA GLU A 279 -13.09 -7.06 -9.54
C GLU A 279 -12.85 -6.79 -11.03
N GLU A 280 -11.59 -6.64 -11.46
CA GLU A 280 -11.25 -6.30 -12.85
C GLU A 280 -11.70 -7.39 -13.84
N ASP A 281 -11.64 -8.65 -13.42
CA ASP A 281 -11.98 -9.82 -14.23
C ASP A 281 -13.50 -10.08 -14.32
N ASP A 282 -14.31 -9.41 -13.49
CA ASP A 282 -15.77 -9.46 -13.55
C ASP A 282 -16.31 -8.39 -14.52
N PRO A 283 -17.30 -8.71 -15.38
CA PRO A 283 -17.84 -7.74 -16.34
C PRO A 283 -18.37 -6.45 -15.71
N ASP A 284 -19.00 -6.54 -14.54
CA ASP A 284 -19.64 -5.40 -13.88
C ASP A 284 -18.57 -4.59 -13.12
N GLY A 285 -17.59 -5.27 -12.52
CA GLY A 285 -16.39 -4.64 -11.95
C GLY A 285 -15.55 -3.88 -13.00
N PHE A 286 -15.35 -4.46 -14.18
CA PHE A 286 -14.68 -3.78 -15.29
C PHE A 286 -15.44 -2.54 -15.78
N GLU A 287 -16.77 -2.63 -15.93
CA GLU A 287 -17.59 -1.47 -16.34
C GLU A 287 -17.52 -0.35 -15.31
N PHE A 288 -17.60 -0.69 -14.02
CA PHE A 288 -17.47 0.28 -12.94
C PHE A 288 -16.07 0.92 -12.86
N LEU A 289 -15.01 0.13 -13.09
CA LEU A 289 -13.64 0.64 -13.13
C LEU A 289 -13.46 1.67 -14.25
N GLU A 290 -14.02 1.45 -15.45
CA GLU A 290 -13.94 2.43 -16.53
C GLU A 290 -14.67 3.75 -16.19
N ILE A 291 -15.76 3.68 -15.42
CA ILE A 291 -16.44 4.87 -14.89
C ILE A 291 -15.55 5.60 -13.87
N LEU A 292 -14.88 4.88 -12.97
CA LEU A 292 -13.92 5.47 -12.02
C LEU A 292 -12.76 6.16 -12.73
N LYS A 293 -12.22 5.55 -13.79
CA LYS A 293 -11.16 6.15 -14.61
C LYS A 293 -11.63 7.44 -15.29
N GLU A 294 -12.86 7.47 -15.82
CA GLU A 294 -13.45 8.66 -16.43
C GLU A 294 -13.56 9.81 -15.42
N VAL A 295 -14.10 9.54 -14.21
CA VAL A 295 -14.19 10.54 -13.14
C VAL A 295 -12.80 11.01 -12.67
N ALA A 296 -11.85 10.08 -12.52
CA ALA A 296 -10.48 10.42 -12.13
C ALA A 296 -9.78 11.31 -13.17
N GLU A 297 -9.97 11.04 -14.47
CA GLU A 297 -9.40 11.87 -15.54
C GLU A 297 -9.97 13.29 -15.56
N GLU A 298 -11.26 13.45 -15.23
CA GLU A 298 -11.91 14.77 -15.19
C GLU A 298 -11.51 15.62 -13.97
N HIS A 299 -11.04 14.98 -12.88
CA HIS A 299 -10.72 15.63 -11.61
C HIS A 299 -9.25 15.49 -11.18
N ASN A 300 -8.34 15.14 -12.09
CA ASN A 300 -6.91 14.96 -11.79
C ASN A 300 -6.14 16.24 -11.40
N ASP A 301 -6.79 17.41 -11.41
CA ASP A 301 -6.25 18.65 -10.87
C ASP A 301 -6.73 18.97 -9.43
N ASN A 302 -7.56 18.12 -8.84
CA ASN A 302 -8.08 18.28 -7.48
C ASN A 302 -7.18 17.55 -6.44
N PRO A 303 -6.36 18.27 -5.65
CA PRO A 303 -5.45 17.65 -4.68
C PRO A 303 -6.14 17.02 -3.46
N ASN A 304 -7.44 17.26 -3.29
CA ASN A 304 -8.22 16.72 -2.19
C ASN A 304 -8.97 15.44 -2.59
N LEU A 305 -8.88 15.02 -3.85
CA LEU A 305 -9.51 13.79 -4.33
C LEU A 305 -8.44 12.71 -4.51
N SER A 306 -8.57 11.62 -3.76
CA SER A 306 -7.82 10.39 -3.99
C SER A 306 -8.71 9.19 -3.68
N ILE A 307 -8.98 8.39 -4.70
CA ILE A 307 -9.81 7.19 -4.64
C ILE A 307 -8.89 5.97 -4.59
N VAL A 308 -9.06 5.15 -3.56
CA VAL A 308 -8.37 3.87 -3.43
C VAL A 308 -9.23 2.79 -4.07
N TRP A 309 -8.81 2.30 -5.23
CA TRP A 309 -9.39 1.12 -5.84
C TRP A 309 -8.79 -0.14 -5.23
N ILE A 310 -9.64 -1.06 -4.78
CA ILE A 310 -9.26 -2.37 -4.27
C ILE A 310 -9.94 -3.44 -5.11
N ASP A 311 -9.14 -4.28 -5.75
CA ASP A 311 -9.65 -5.54 -6.32
C ASP A 311 -9.78 -6.59 -5.19
N PRO A 312 -11.00 -7.08 -4.87
CA PRO A 312 -11.19 -8.10 -3.84
C PRO A 312 -10.38 -9.38 -4.06
N ASP A 313 -10.05 -9.73 -5.31
CA ASP A 313 -9.32 -10.95 -5.67
C ASP A 313 -7.83 -10.90 -5.30
N ASP A 314 -7.26 -9.70 -5.16
CA ASP A 314 -5.89 -9.50 -4.66
C ASP A 314 -5.80 -9.74 -3.15
N PHE A 315 -6.92 -9.58 -2.43
CA PHE A 315 -6.98 -9.70 -0.96
C PHE A 315 -8.03 -10.72 -0.48
N PRO A 316 -7.97 -11.99 -0.92
CA PRO A 316 -9.02 -12.97 -0.65
C PRO A 316 -9.19 -13.30 0.84
N LEU A 317 -8.18 -13.00 1.67
CA LEU A 317 -8.23 -13.17 3.12
C LEU A 317 -8.94 -12.03 3.85
N LEU A 318 -9.06 -10.87 3.21
CA LEU A 318 -9.65 -9.65 3.76
C LEU A 318 -11.11 -9.46 3.36
N VAL A 319 -11.54 -10.05 2.24
CA VAL A 319 -12.95 -10.03 1.79
C VAL A 319 -13.96 -10.34 2.93
N PRO A 320 -13.86 -11.44 3.70
CA PRO A 320 -14.83 -11.73 4.77
C PRO A 320 -14.72 -10.80 5.99
N TYR A 321 -13.65 -10.01 6.07
CA TYR A 321 -13.49 -8.95 7.06
C TYR A 321 -14.17 -7.68 6.60
N TRP A 322 -13.95 -7.24 5.36
CA TRP A 322 -14.56 -6.04 4.78
C TRP A 322 -16.09 -6.16 4.70
N GLU A 323 -16.63 -7.23 4.09
CA GLU A 323 -18.08 -7.47 4.05
C GLU A 323 -18.74 -7.40 5.43
N LYS A 324 -18.03 -7.92 6.45
CA LYS A 324 -18.56 -7.94 7.82
C LYS A 324 -18.46 -6.57 8.50
N THR A 325 -17.39 -5.83 8.25
CA THR A 325 -17.09 -4.56 8.93
C THR A 325 -17.93 -3.45 8.35
N PHE A 326 -17.96 -3.36 7.02
CA PHE A 326 -18.65 -2.32 6.27
C PHE A 326 -20.11 -2.69 5.94
N GLY A 327 -20.50 -3.95 6.11
CA GLY A 327 -21.88 -4.38 5.85
C GLY A 327 -22.24 -4.47 4.36
N ILE A 328 -21.24 -4.45 3.49
CA ILE A 328 -21.35 -4.52 2.01
C ILE A 328 -21.24 -5.95 1.48
N ASP A 329 -21.60 -6.15 0.21
CA ASP A 329 -21.41 -7.39 -0.54
C ASP A 329 -20.34 -7.16 -1.62
N LEU A 330 -19.16 -7.77 -1.44
CA LEU A 330 -18.05 -7.65 -2.39
C LEU A 330 -18.20 -8.56 -3.62
N GLY A 331 -19.35 -9.23 -3.77
CA GLY A 331 -19.74 -9.87 -5.02
C GLY A 331 -20.22 -8.90 -6.11
N SER A 332 -20.35 -7.61 -5.80
CA SER A 332 -20.75 -6.54 -6.70
C SER A 332 -19.88 -5.29 -6.45
N PRO A 333 -19.73 -4.37 -7.42
CA PRO A 333 -18.96 -3.14 -7.23
C PRO A 333 -19.51 -2.27 -6.10
N GLN A 334 -18.62 -1.60 -5.36
CA GLN A 334 -18.96 -0.73 -4.23
C GLN A 334 -18.10 0.55 -4.27
N ILE A 335 -18.62 1.67 -3.80
CA ILE A 335 -17.81 2.85 -3.45
C ILE A 335 -18.33 3.48 -2.17
N GLY A 336 -17.43 3.93 -1.31
CA GLY A 336 -17.75 4.47 0.00
C GLY A 336 -16.62 5.29 0.61
N VAL A 337 -16.92 5.98 1.70
CA VAL A 337 -15.97 6.70 2.54
C VAL A 337 -15.73 5.88 3.80
N VAL A 338 -14.48 5.79 4.25
CA VAL A 338 -14.10 5.04 5.45
C VAL A 338 -13.20 5.89 6.34
N ASP A 339 -13.59 6.04 7.61
CA ASP A 339 -12.74 6.63 8.66
C ASP A 339 -11.62 5.65 9.07
N VAL A 340 -10.39 6.16 9.14
CA VAL A 340 -9.21 5.34 9.43
C VAL A 340 -9.02 5.02 10.92
N GLU A 341 -9.58 5.82 11.82
CA GLU A 341 -9.43 5.65 13.27
C GLU A 341 -10.28 4.49 13.81
N ASP A 342 -11.53 4.36 13.37
CA ASP A 342 -12.50 3.43 13.95
C ASP A 342 -13.21 2.48 12.97
N ALA A 343 -13.03 2.68 11.66
CA ALA A 343 -13.61 1.90 10.56
C ALA A 343 -15.10 2.16 10.31
N ASP A 344 -15.66 3.28 10.79
CA ASP A 344 -16.98 3.69 10.35
C ASP A 344 -16.97 4.04 8.85
N SER A 345 -18.11 3.86 8.20
CA SER A 345 -18.16 3.96 6.75
C SER A 345 -19.56 4.21 6.21
N VAL A 346 -19.64 5.03 5.16
CA VAL A 346 -20.85 5.29 4.38
C VAL A 346 -20.59 4.84 2.94
N TRP A 347 -21.56 4.15 2.34
CA TRP A 347 -21.45 3.56 1.00
C TRP A 347 -22.54 4.08 0.08
N MET A 348 -22.21 4.31 -1.18
CA MET A 348 -23.18 4.69 -2.21
C MET A 348 -24.22 3.58 -2.40
N GLU A 349 -25.51 3.94 -2.43
CA GLU A 349 -26.58 2.98 -2.72
C GLU A 349 -26.58 2.60 -4.21
N ILE A 350 -25.98 1.46 -4.53
CA ILE A 350 -26.03 0.86 -5.87
C ILE A 350 -27.09 -0.25 -5.85
N ASP A 351 -28.22 0.00 -6.52
CA ASP A 351 -29.44 -0.83 -6.40
C ASP A 351 -29.20 -2.30 -6.82
N ASN A 352 -28.44 -2.54 -7.90
CA ASN A 352 -28.05 -3.87 -8.41
C ASN A 352 -27.01 -3.76 -9.54
N ASP A 353 -26.44 -4.90 -9.94
CA ASP A 353 -25.41 -5.02 -11.00
C ASP A 353 -25.86 -4.49 -12.40
N ASP A 354 -27.17 -4.43 -12.69
CA ASP A 354 -27.68 -3.89 -13.97
C ASP A 354 -27.85 -2.33 -13.93
N ASP A 355 -27.63 -1.69 -12.78
CA ASP A 355 -27.87 -0.27 -12.52
C ASP A 355 -26.61 0.42 -11.92
N LEU A 356 -25.44 0.17 -12.51
CA LEU A 356 -24.21 0.91 -12.16
C LEU A 356 -24.40 2.43 -12.37
N PRO A 357 -23.82 3.28 -11.51
CA PRO A 357 -23.94 4.73 -11.65
C PRO A 357 -23.23 5.20 -12.92
N SER A 358 -23.76 6.25 -13.55
CA SER A 358 -23.01 6.99 -14.57
C SER A 358 -21.88 7.83 -13.96
N ALA A 359 -20.92 8.25 -14.79
CA ALA A 359 -19.84 9.15 -14.34
C ALA A 359 -20.40 10.43 -13.68
N ASP A 360 -21.44 11.05 -14.25
CA ASP A 360 -22.11 12.23 -13.67
C ASP A 360 -22.70 11.95 -12.26
N GLU A 361 -23.30 10.77 -12.05
CA GLU A 361 -23.89 10.39 -10.75
C GLU A 361 -22.82 10.08 -9.70
N LEU A 362 -21.71 9.47 -10.14
CA LEU A 362 -20.57 9.19 -9.29
C LEU A 362 -19.83 10.48 -8.90
N GLU A 363 -19.67 11.40 -9.84
CA GLU A 363 -19.10 12.73 -9.61
C GLU A 363 -19.93 13.50 -8.56
N GLU A 364 -21.26 13.56 -8.71
CA GLU A 364 -22.15 14.23 -7.74
C GLU A 364 -21.99 13.63 -6.33
N TRP A 365 -21.91 12.29 -6.21
CA TRP A 365 -21.70 11.63 -4.92
C TRP A 365 -20.33 11.96 -4.31
N ILE A 366 -19.26 12.01 -5.11
CA ILE A 366 -17.92 12.40 -4.65
C ILE A 366 -17.88 13.87 -4.24
N GLU A 367 -18.55 14.78 -4.97
CA GLU A 367 -18.64 16.19 -4.58
C GLU A 367 -19.35 16.37 -3.22
N ASP A 368 -20.41 15.59 -2.96
CA ASP A 368 -21.11 15.59 -1.68
C ASP A 368 -20.21 15.08 -0.54
N VAL A 369 -19.40 14.04 -0.78
CA VAL A 369 -18.36 13.58 0.17
C VAL A 369 -17.33 14.68 0.43
N LEU A 370 -16.73 15.27 -0.61
CA LEU A 370 -15.67 16.28 -0.47
C LEU A 370 -16.15 17.60 0.14
N SER A 371 -17.48 17.79 0.26
CA SER A 371 -18.09 18.97 0.85
C SER A 371 -18.60 18.74 2.28
N ASP A 372 -18.30 17.58 2.87
CA ASP A 372 -18.79 17.11 4.17
C ASP A 372 -20.33 17.03 4.21
N GLU A 373 -21.01 16.84 3.07
CA GLU A 373 -22.45 16.54 3.03
C GLU A 373 -22.72 15.04 3.24
N ILE A 374 -21.73 14.19 2.95
CA ILE A 374 -21.70 12.76 3.26
C ILE A 374 -20.46 12.50 4.12
N ASP A 375 -20.66 12.28 5.41
CA ASP A 375 -19.60 12.06 6.40
C ASP A 375 -20.00 10.87 7.31
N PRO A 376 -19.13 9.86 7.52
CA PRO A 376 -19.38 8.76 8.46
C PRO A 376 -19.59 9.20 9.91
N ASP A 377 -19.05 10.34 10.34
CA ASP A 377 -19.17 10.86 11.71
C ASP A 377 -20.50 11.60 11.98
N ASP A 378 -21.28 11.95 10.95
CA ASP A 378 -22.48 12.81 11.07
C ASP A 378 -23.74 12.06 11.59
N ASP A 379 -23.69 10.72 11.69
CA ASP A 379 -24.82 9.89 12.15
C ASP A 379 -25.03 9.90 13.69
N ASP A 380 -24.19 10.58 14.46
CA ASP A 380 -24.17 10.55 15.93
C ASP A 380 -24.99 11.67 16.64
N ASP A 381 -25.61 12.60 15.89
CA ASP A 381 -26.21 13.83 16.46
C ASP A 381 -27.76 13.92 16.42
N ASP A 382 -28.49 12.84 16.11
CA ASP A 382 -29.96 12.86 15.89
C ASP A 382 -30.80 12.03 16.90
N ASP A 383 -30.39 11.98 18.18
CA ASP A 383 -31.18 11.36 19.26
C ASP A 383 -31.19 12.24 20.54
N ASP A 384 -31.90 13.38 20.53
CA ASP A 384 -32.22 14.13 21.76
C ASP A 384 -33.45 15.07 21.60
N ASP A 385 -34.57 14.56 21.07
CA ASP A 385 -35.91 15.14 21.30
C ASP A 385 -36.80 14.15 22.07
N ASP A 386 -36.42 13.88 23.34
CA ASP A 386 -37.34 13.42 24.38
C ASP A 386 -38.34 14.56 24.69
N ASP A 387 -39.37 14.69 23.85
CA ASP A 387 -40.57 15.45 24.20
C ASP A 387 -41.34 14.66 25.29
N ASP A 388 -40.98 14.96 26.55
CA ASP A 388 -41.78 14.71 27.74
C ASP A 388 -43.16 15.40 27.59
N ASP A 389 -44.12 14.73 26.94
CA ASP A 389 -45.54 15.08 26.96
C ASP A 389 -46.15 14.76 28.35
N ASP A 390 -45.75 15.53 29.35
CA ASP A 390 -46.48 15.73 30.61
C ASP A 390 -47.59 16.78 30.36
N ASP A 391 -48.65 16.40 29.66
CA ASP A 391 -49.90 17.18 29.62
C ASP A 391 -50.89 16.63 30.66
N ASP A 392 -50.88 17.31 31.81
CA ASP A 392 -51.93 17.35 32.82
C ASP A 392 -53.27 17.75 32.19
N ASP A 393 -54.13 16.79 31.87
CA ASP A 393 -55.57 17.02 31.68
C ASP A 393 -56.33 16.58 32.95
N ASP A 394 -56.42 17.53 33.88
CA ASP A 394 -57.59 17.70 34.75
C ASP A 394 -58.84 17.82 33.85
N ASP A 395 -59.81 16.92 34.00
CA ASP A 395 -61.20 17.35 34.07
C ASP A 395 -62.10 16.30 34.72
N ASP A 396 -62.94 16.86 35.58
CA ASP A 396 -63.87 16.28 36.53
C ASP A 396 -65.06 15.53 35.88
N ASP A 397 -65.90 15.01 36.78
CA ASP A 397 -67.31 14.64 36.65
C ASP A 397 -67.55 13.16 36.27
N ASP A 398 -68.40 12.41 36.94
CA ASP A 398 -69.20 12.55 38.16
C ASP A 398 -69.94 11.20 38.26
N ASP A 399 -70.45 10.89 39.46
CA ASP A 399 -71.62 10.03 39.68
C ASP A 399 -71.52 8.53 39.30
N ASP A 400 -72.03 7.57 40.06
CA ASP A 400 -72.78 7.56 41.30
C ASP A 400 -72.91 6.09 41.70
N ASP A 401 -72.95 5.88 43.02
CA ASP A 401 -73.88 4.99 43.73
C ASP A 401 -73.75 3.46 43.75
N ASP A 402 -73.95 3.02 45.01
CA ASP A 402 -74.63 1.83 45.51
C ASP A 402 -73.84 0.50 45.53
N ASP A 403 -73.35 0.11 46.71
CA ASP A 403 -74.06 -0.73 47.71
C ASP A 403 -73.50 -2.16 47.57
N ASP A 404 -73.25 -3.00 48.58
CA ASP A 404 -73.62 -3.04 49.98
C ASP A 404 -72.76 -4.15 50.62
N ASP A 405 -72.33 -3.92 51.85
CA ASP A 405 -72.33 -4.81 53.02
C ASP A 405 -71.87 -6.31 53.00
N GLU A 406 -71.02 -6.57 54.01
CA GLU A 406 -70.74 -7.80 54.81
C GLU A 406 -69.75 -8.89 54.31
#